data_AF-A0A3D3S3V5-F1
#
_entry.id   AF-A0A3D3S3V5-F1
#
_cell.length_a   1.000
_cell.length_b   1.000
_cell.length_c   1.000
_cell.angle_alpha   90.00
_cell.angle_beta   90.00
_cell.angle_gamma   90.00
#
_symmetry.space_group_name_H-M   'P 1'
#
loop_
_entity.id
_entity.type
_entity.pdbx_description
1 polymer ?
#
loop_
_entity_poly.entity_id
_entity_poly.type
_entity_poly.pdbx_seq_one_letter_code
_entity_poly.pdbx_strand_id
1 'polypeptide(L)'
;MGFVGALGLSTAMAEPVPVGTQIDAGNVEQYKAMLPTGTYVNVKAGEVLKVIPTTPLEQLVDPKWLELTEANRGKAKMLDEAGTWGLADGSFWPGGYPFPGTDDPREMMANFQYHLTPDDIDTIPAGGHMGGFSLVNGDGKEYKRFIINLTQRRMTGRVWTPPLGAEPGYEDELYRTNTMFFEPYDSKGVISMNVIYRDQAALPDAYVYVPVLRRVRRLSSSQRADAIQGSDLTAGDVDTFADPLGMWDFRLLGTETLLVNQTGSPPSEGMLDNSVQPVASYYPSPYTAVESRRVHIIEATPRYSTIYSKKVLYVDSQTYRPVRLRV
;
A
#
# COMPACT_ATOMS: atom_id res chain seq x y z
N MET A 1 36.24 -24.38 19.51
CA MET A 1 35.31 -23.58 20.34
C MET A 1 35.09 -22.25 19.63
N GLY A 2 34.04 -22.17 18.82
CA GLY A 2 33.69 -20.96 18.05
C GLY A 2 32.61 -20.19 18.80
N PHE A 3 32.90 -18.94 19.12
CA PHE A 3 31.96 -17.99 19.72
C PHE A 3 30.88 -17.63 18.69
N VAL A 4 29.63 -18.01 18.96
CA VAL A 4 28.45 -17.47 18.28
C VAL A 4 28.02 -16.23 19.07
N GLY A 5 28.27 -15.05 18.51
CA GLY A 5 27.77 -13.80 19.06
C GLY A 5 26.27 -13.69 18.80
N ALA A 6 25.46 -13.88 19.84
CA ALA A 6 24.04 -13.56 19.81
C ALA A 6 23.89 -12.04 19.74
N LEU A 7 23.33 -11.54 18.64
CA LEU A 7 22.79 -10.18 18.55
C LEU A 7 21.55 -10.12 19.46
N GLY A 8 21.76 -9.69 20.70
CA GLY A 8 20.68 -9.34 21.60
C GLY A 8 19.98 -8.09 21.09
N LEU A 9 18.80 -8.25 20.49
CA LEU A 9 17.87 -7.15 20.29
C LEU A 9 17.34 -6.76 21.67
N SER A 10 17.83 -5.62 22.18
CA SER A 10 17.29 -4.96 23.36
C SER A 10 15.84 -4.57 23.09
N THR A 11 14.89 -5.15 23.83
CA THR A 11 13.49 -4.72 23.90
C THR A 11 13.34 -3.49 24.81
N ALA A 12 14.21 -2.50 24.67
CA ALA A 12 13.95 -1.18 25.22
C ALA A 12 12.97 -0.49 24.26
N MET A 13 11.74 -0.22 24.71
CA MET A 13 10.87 0.68 23.97
C MET A 13 11.61 2.01 23.84
N ALA A 14 11.92 2.40 22.60
CA ALA A 14 12.59 3.67 22.35
C ALA A 14 11.75 4.80 22.97
N GLU A 15 12.40 5.76 23.64
CA GLU A 15 11.68 6.84 24.32
C GLU A 15 10.73 7.55 23.34
N PRO A 16 9.49 7.86 23.74
CA PRO A 16 8.53 8.52 22.86
C PRO A 16 9.09 9.87 22.38
N VAL A 17 9.11 10.09 21.06
CA VAL A 17 9.54 11.38 20.52
C VAL A 17 8.49 12.45 20.85
N PRO A 18 8.86 13.58 21.48
CA PRO A 18 7.90 14.60 21.85
C PRO A 18 7.14 15.16 20.64
N VAL A 19 5.83 15.39 20.81
CA VAL A 19 5.02 16.11 19.83
C VAL A 19 5.61 17.51 19.58
N GLY A 20 5.65 17.93 18.31
CA GLY A 20 6.24 19.19 17.88
C GLY A 20 7.73 19.10 17.54
N THR A 21 8.39 17.98 17.82
CA THR A 21 9.78 17.74 17.39
C THR A 21 9.89 17.85 15.87
N GLN A 22 10.87 18.61 15.40
CA GLN A 22 11.27 18.64 13.99
C GLN A 22 12.49 17.75 13.80
N ILE A 23 12.44 16.90 12.78
CA ILE A 23 13.53 15.98 12.44
C ILE A 23 14.05 16.36 11.06
N ASP A 24 15.32 16.73 10.99
CA ASP A 24 16.01 17.18 9.78
C ASP A 24 17.39 16.50 9.65
N ALA A 25 18.12 16.81 8.59
CA ALA A 25 19.45 16.23 8.34
C ALA A 25 20.45 16.44 9.50
N GLY A 26 20.28 17.48 10.32
CA GLY A 26 21.16 17.83 11.43
C GLY A 26 20.93 16.99 12.70
N ASN A 27 19.73 16.42 12.88
CA ASN A 27 19.40 15.63 14.08
C ASN A 27 18.89 14.21 13.80
N VAL A 28 18.68 13.82 12.53
CA VAL A 28 18.07 12.52 12.16
C VAL A 28 18.81 11.29 12.69
N GLU A 29 20.12 11.36 12.93
CA GLU A 29 20.87 10.23 13.49
C GLU A 29 20.34 9.81 14.89
N GLN A 30 19.76 10.75 15.65
CA GLN A 30 19.14 10.47 16.96
C GLN A 30 17.86 9.64 16.83
N TYR A 31 17.18 9.74 15.68
CA TYR A 31 15.87 9.14 15.43
C TYR A 31 15.91 7.99 14.42
N LYS A 32 17.10 7.62 13.92
CA LYS A 32 17.28 6.63 12.85
C LYS A 32 16.58 5.30 13.11
N ALA A 33 16.61 4.81 14.34
CA ALA A 33 15.97 3.55 14.73
C ALA A 33 14.43 3.61 14.71
N MET A 34 13.84 4.81 14.72
CA MET A 34 12.40 5.04 14.71
C MET A 34 11.86 5.37 13.31
N LEU A 35 12.71 5.33 12.27
CA LEU A 35 12.34 5.71 10.91
C LEU A 35 12.42 4.51 9.97
N PRO A 36 11.43 4.33 9.07
CA PRO A 36 11.61 3.45 7.92
C PRO A 36 12.86 3.86 7.14
N THR A 37 13.61 2.89 6.59
CA THR A 37 14.90 3.16 5.93
C THR A 37 14.81 4.24 4.86
N GLY A 38 13.76 4.20 4.05
CA GLY A 38 13.56 5.19 2.99
C GLY A 38 13.26 6.59 3.52
N THR A 39 12.55 6.71 4.64
CA THR A 39 12.31 8.00 5.31
C THR A 39 13.61 8.59 5.84
N TYR A 40 14.47 7.77 6.46
CA TYR A 40 15.80 8.22 6.88
C TYR A 40 16.63 8.77 5.72
N VAL A 41 16.62 8.09 4.56
CA VAL A 41 17.33 8.56 3.35
C VAL A 41 16.81 9.93 2.89
N ASN A 42 15.49 10.11 2.85
CA ASN A 42 14.90 11.37 2.44
C ASN A 42 15.26 12.52 3.40
N VAL A 43 15.23 12.27 4.72
CA VAL A 43 15.60 13.29 5.72
C VAL A 43 17.07 13.67 5.60
N LYS A 44 17.97 12.71 5.37
CA LYS A 44 19.39 12.99 5.09
C LYS A 44 19.58 13.84 3.84
N ALA A 45 18.68 13.72 2.88
CA ALA A 45 18.70 14.50 1.66
C ALA A 45 18.06 15.90 1.81
N GLY A 46 17.35 16.18 2.91
CA GLY A 46 16.78 17.49 3.21
C GLY A 46 15.29 17.51 3.52
N GLU A 47 14.60 16.36 3.52
CA GLU A 47 13.21 16.30 4.02
C GLU A 47 13.18 16.66 5.52
N VAL A 48 12.18 17.45 5.92
CA VAL A 48 11.95 17.80 7.33
C VAL A 48 10.66 17.15 7.79
N LEU A 49 10.75 16.33 8.84
CA LEU A 49 9.59 15.71 9.47
C LEU A 49 9.11 16.55 10.64
N LYS A 50 7.80 16.57 10.86
CA LYS A 50 7.19 17.16 12.06
C LYS A 50 6.41 16.11 12.82
N VAL A 51 6.81 15.85 14.06
CA VAL A 51 6.11 14.89 14.93
C VAL A 51 4.79 15.50 15.39
N ILE A 52 3.69 14.81 15.13
CA ILE A 52 2.33 15.17 15.53
C ILE A 52 1.79 14.15 16.55
N PRO A 53 0.70 14.48 17.28
CA PRO A 53 0.04 13.49 18.13
C PRO A 53 -0.39 12.26 17.30
N THR A 54 -0.28 11.06 17.88
CA THR A 54 -0.79 9.84 17.23
C THR A 54 -2.30 9.95 17.03
N THR A 55 -2.72 9.85 15.78
CA THR A 55 -4.12 9.87 15.40
C THR A 55 -4.83 8.63 15.96
N PRO A 56 -5.93 8.82 16.72
CA PRO A 56 -6.76 7.72 17.20
C PRO A 56 -7.33 6.88 16.06
N LEU A 57 -7.48 5.57 16.28
CA LEU A 57 -7.90 4.62 15.25
C LEU A 57 -9.29 4.96 14.68
N GLU A 58 -10.20 5.42 15.51
CA GLU A 58 -11.57 5.81 15.16
C GLU A 58 -11.65 7.02 14.22
N GLN A 59 -10.56 7.79 14.08
CA GLN A 59 -10.44 8.86 13.08
C GLN A 59 -9.85 8.36 11.76
N LEU A 60 -9.17 7.21 11.78
CA LEU A 60 -8.51 6.62 10.61
C LEU A 60 -9.40 5.62 9.88
N VAL A 61 -10.26 4.92 10.61
CA VAL A 61 -11.07 3.80 10.13
C VAL A 61 -12.53 4.07 10.47
N ASP A 62 -13.41 3.87 9.48
CA ASP A 62 -14.85 3.99 9.65
C ASP A 62 -15.33 3.10 10.83
N PRO A 63 -16.10 3.64 11.80
CA PRO A 63 -16.60 2.89 12.94
C PRO A 63 -17.33 1.59 12.55
N LYS A 64 -18.11 1.61 11.46
CA LYS A 64 -18.81 0.41 10.95
C LYS A 64 -17.82 -0.69 10.56
N TRP A 65 -16.66 -0.34 10.00
CA TRP A 65 -15.62 -1.31 9.65
C TRP A 65 -15.00 -1.94 10.89
N LEU A 66 -14.79 -1.14 11.95
CA LEU A 66 -14.31 -1.64 13.25
C LEU A 66 -15.35 -2.54 13.93
N GLU A 67 -16.63 -2.18 13.89
CA GLU A 67 -17.73 -3.01 14.39
C GLU A 67 -17.81 -4.35 13.66
N LEU A 68 -17.72 -4.36 12.33
CA LEU A 68 -17.69 -5.57 11.52
C LEU A 68 -16.46 -6.43 11.82
N THR A 69 -15.29 -5.78 12.00
CA THR A 69 -14.05 -6.46 12.37
C THR A 69 -14.21 -7.20 13.70
N GLU A 70 -14.83 -6.57 14.71
CA GLU A 70 -15.08 -7.22 16.00
C GLU A 70 -16.16 -8.30 15.90
N ALA A 71 -17.28 -8.01 15.23
CA ALA A 71 -18.38 -8.97 15.06
C ALA A 71 -17.98 -10.24 14.29
N ASN A 72 -16.94 -10.15 13.46
CA ASN A 72 -16.41 -11.27 12.67
C ASN A 72 -15.07 -11.81 13.18
N ARG A 73 -14.54 -11.29 14.29
CA ARG A 73 -13.26 -11.72 14.86
C ARG A 73 -13.19 -13.25 15.02
N GLY A 74 -12.12 -13.85 14.51
CA GLY A 74 -11.85 -15.29 14.62
C GLY A 74 -12.63 -16.19 13.65
N LYS A 75 -13.52 -15.64 12.82
CA LYS A 75 -14.28 -16.41 11.81
C LYS A 75 -13.48 -16.70 10.54
N ALA A 76 -12.53 -15.84 10.18
CA ALA A 76 -11.73 -16.01 8.97
C ALA A 76 -10.82 -17.24 9.08
N LYS A 77 -10.56 -17.86 7.93
CA LYS A 77 -9.63 -18.98 7.76
C LYS A 77 -8.80 -18.79 6.51
N MET A 78 -7.52 -19.16 6.59
CA MET A 78 -6.74 -19.52 5.42
C MET A 78 -7.26 -20.86 4.91
N LEU A 79 -7.65 -20.89 3.64
CA LEU A 79 -8.31 -22.03 2.99
C LEU A 79 -7.30 -22.91 2.24
N ASP A 80 -6.14 -22.37 1.88
CA ASP A 80 -5.08 -23.10 1.20
C ASP A 80 -3.67 -22.51 1.49
N GLU A 81 -2.65 -23.13 0.92
CA GLU A 81 -1.25 -22.71 1.06
C GLU A 81 -0.87 -21.49 0.19
N ALA A 82 -1.69 -21.17 -0.81
CA ALA A 82 -1.55 -19.97 -1.63
C ALA A 82 -2.03 -18.71 -0.88
N GLY A 83 -2.64 -18.87 0.30
CA GLY A 83 -3.13 -17.76 1.10
C GLY A 83 -4.51 -17.30 0.67
N THR A 84 -5.29 -18.12 -0.05
CA THR A 84 -6.72 -17.88 -0.21
C THR A 84 -7.37 -17.89 1.15
N TRP A 85 -8.17 -16.87 1.47
CA TRP A 85 -8.83 -16.74 2.76
C TRP A 85 -10.32 -16.42 2.58
N GLY A 86 -11.10 -16.71 3.62
CA GLY A 86 -12.54 -16.51 3.63
C GLY A 86 -13.18 -17.10 4.89
N LEU A 87 -14.47 -17.41 4.81
CA LEU A 87 -15.14 -18.19 5.84
C LEU A 87 -14.81 -19.68 5.68
N ALA A 88 -14.96 -20.44 6.77
CA ALA A 88 -14.59 -21.86 6.80
C ALA A 88 -15.36 -22.74 5.79
N ASP A 89 -16.53 -22.30 5.34
CA ASP A 89 -17.33 -22.95 4.30
C ASP A 89 -16.94 -22.55 2.87
N GLY A 90 -15.89 -21.73 2.71
CA GLY A 90 -15.42 -21.21 1.43
C GLY A 90 -16.19 -20.00 0.92
N SER A 91 -17.21 -19.52 1.65
CA SER A 91 -17.93 -18.31 1.28
C SER A 91 -17.05 -17.07 1.45
N PHE A 92 -17.42 -16.00 0.74
CA PHE A 92 -16.67 -14.74 0.80
C PHE A 92 -16.81 -14.09 2.18
N TRP A 93 -15.83 -13.24 2.49
CA TRP A 93 -15.78 -12.55 3.76
C TRP A 93 -16.86 -11.47 3.89
N PRO A 94 -17.60 -11.39 5.01
CA PRO A 94 -18.72 -10.46 5.16
C PRO A 94 -18.33 -9.02 5.54
N GLY A 95 -17.04 -8.71 5.69
CA GLY A 95 -16.51 -7.37 5.96
C GLY A 95 -15.77 -7.23 7.29
N GLY A 96 -15.06 -6.10 7.45
CA GLY A 96 -14.06 -5.90 8.51
C GLY A 96 -12.70 -6.50 8.13
N TYR A 97 -11.68 -6.29 8.96
CA TYR A 97 -10.40 -6.97 8.79
C TYR A 97 -10.56 -8.47 9.15
N PRO A 98 -10.08 -9.41 8.31
CA PRO A 98 -10.30 -10.84 8.52
C PRO A 98 -9.54 -11.42 9.72
N PHE A 99 -8.31 -10.97 9.97
CA PHE A 99 -7.41 -11.50 10.99
C PHE A 99 -6.86 -10.40 11.92
N PRO A 100 -7.72 -9.66 12.65
CA PRO A 100 -7.28 -8.53 13.46
C PRO A 100 -6.38 -8.97 14.61
N GLY A 101 -5.21 -8.35 14.73
CA GLY A 101 -4.23 -8.62 15.79
C GLY A 101 -3.45 -9.93 15.65
N THR A 102 -3.44 -10.54 14.45
CA THR A 102 -2.62 -11.71 14.15
C THR A 102 -1.11 -11.41 14.17
N ASP A 103 -0.31 -12.44 14.47
CA ASP A 103 1.16 -12.45 14.33
C ASP A 103 1.62 -13.27 13.10
N ASP A 104 0.71 -13.88 12.34
CA ASP A 104 1.04 -14.58 11.08
C ASP A 104 1.14 -13.56 9.92
N PRO A 105 2.29 -13.46 9.23
CA PRO A 105 2.48 -12.45 8.20
C PRO A 105 1.61 -12.64 6.96
N ARG A 106 1.13 -13.85 6.66
CA ARG A 106 0.18 -14.08 5.57
C ARG A 106 -1.20 -13.55 5.95
N GLU A 107 -1.62 -13.78 7.19
CA GLU A 107 -2.86 -13.21 7.73
C GLU A 107 -2.81 -11.67 7.81
N MET A 108 -1.65 -11.09 8.15
CA MET A 108 -1.42 -9.65 8.06
C MET A 108 -1.61 -9.12 6.63
N MET A 109 -1.10 -9.85 5.62
CA MET A 109 -1.27 -9.47 4.22
C MET A 109 -2.71 -9.68 3.72
N ALA A 110 -3.46 -10.63 4.27
CA ALA A 110 -4.91 -10.71 4.05
C ALA A 110 -5.65 -9.48 4.61
N ASN A 111 -5.25 -8.97 5.77
CA ASN A 111 -5.77 -7.69 6.27
C ASN A 111 -5.36 -6.52 5.39
N PHE A 112 -4.13 -6.52 4.87
CA PHE A 112 -3.64 -5.52 3.92
C PHE A 112 -4.52 -5.42 2.67
N GLN A 113 -5.08 -6.53 2.15
CA GLN A 113 -6.02 -6.49 1.02
C GLN A 113 -7.31 -5.70 1.31
N TYR A 114 -7.56 -5.33 2.58
CA TYR A 114 -8.66 -4.47 3.03
C TYR A 114 -8.23 -3.08 3.53
N HIS A 115 -6.96 -2.70 3.37
CA HIS A 115 -6.45 -1.45 3.92
C HIS A 115 -7.15 -0.18 3.38
N LEU A 116 -7.65 -0.25 2.14
CA LEU A 116 -8.56 0.73 1.58
C LEU A 116 -9.97 0.41 2.03
N THR A 117 -10.40 0.94 3.17
CA THR A 117 -11.66 0.53 3.79
C THR A 117 -12.91 0.66 2.91
N PRO A 118 -13.13 1.68 2.05
CA PRO A 118 -14.37 1.78 1.26
C PRO A 118 -14.54 0.69 0.19
N ASP A 119 -15.77 0.28 -0.10
CA ASP A 119 -16.05 -0.71 -1.16
C ASP A 119 -15.66 -0.21 -2.55
N ASP A 120 -16.01 1.05 -2.79
CA ASP A 120 -15.83 1.74 -4.06
C ASP A 120 -15.07 3.03 -3.76
N ILE A 121 -13.82 3.12 -4.18
CA ILE A 121 -12.98 4.31 -3.93
C ILE A 121 -13.66 5.59 -4.42
N ASP A 122 -14.42 5.51 -5.51
CA ASP A 122 -15.09 6.66 -6.13
C ASP A 122 -16.29 7.18 -5.32
N THR A 123 -16.71 6.45 -4.29
CA THR A 123 -17.81 6.89 -3.40
C THR A 123 -17.34 7.75 -2.23
N ILE A 124 -16.02 7.94 -2.07
CA ILE A 124 -15.46 8.86 -1.09
C ILE A 124 -15.73 10.30 -1.56
N PRO A 125 -16.32 11.19 -0.74
CA PRO A 125 -16.69 12.56 -1.11
C PRO A 125 -15.54 13.50 -1.53
N ALA A 126 -14.31 13.01 -1.71
CA ALA A 126 -13.14 13.78 -2.12
C ALA A 126 -12.77 13.62 -3.62
N GLY A 127 -13.70 13.12 -4.45
CA GLY A 127 -13.45 12.80 -5.85
C GLY A 127 -12.58 11.55 -5.98
N GLY A 128 -12.75 10.78 -7.07
CA GLY A 128 -11.89 9.63 -7.34
C GLY A 128 -10.41 10.03 -7.20
N HIS A 129 -9.56 9.14 -6.67
CA HIS A 129 -8.17 9.46 -6.34
C HIS A 129 -7.44 9.92 -7.60
N MET A 130 -7.39 11.24 -7.79
CA MET A 130 -6.58 11.90 -8.80
C MET A 130 -5.17 11.92 -8.23
N GLY A 131 -4.33 11.05 -8.76
CA GLY A 131 -2.92 10.96 -8.43
C GLY A 131 -2.06 11.39 -9.61
N GLY A 132 -0.76 11.31 -9.39
CA GLY A 132 0.21 11.48 -10.46
C GLY A 132 1.55 10.92 -10.04
N PHE A 133 2.37 10.60 -11.03
CA PHE A 133 3.75 10.24 -10.81
C PHE A 133 4.59 10.85 -11.92
N SER A 134 5.86 11.11 -11.60
CA SER A 134 6.81 11.73 -12.51
C SER A 134 7.91 10.74 -12.84
N LEU A 135 8.34 10.74 -14.10
CA LEU A 135 9.57 10.07 -14.52
C LEU A 135 10.72 11.07 -14.40
N VAL A 136 11.74 10.66 -13.67
CA VAL A 136 12.89 11.46 -13.33
C VAL A 136 14.13 10.78 -13.91
N ASN A 137 15.02 11.54 -14.55
CA ASN A 137 16.24 10.99 -15.11
C ASN A 137 17.35 10.84 -14.03
N GLY A 138 18.51 10.30 -14.42
CA GLY A 138 19.64 10.10 -13.50
C GLY A 138 20.22 11.37 -12.88
N ASP A 139 19.94 12.54 -13.46
CA ASP A 139 20.34 13.85 -12.93
C ASP A 139 19.29 14.46 -11.96
N GLY A 140 18.22 13.71 -11.64
CA GLY A 140 17.13 14.19 -10.78
C GLY A 140 16.14 15.14 -11.47
N LYS A 141 16.19 15.25 -12.80
CA LYS A 141 15.30 16.13 -13.57
C LYS A 141 14.06 15.38 -14.04
N GLU A 142 12.87 15.89 -13.69
CA GLU A 142 11.60 15.44 -14.25
C GLU A 142 11.58 15.67 -15.78
N TYR A 143 11.22 14.63 -16.53
CA TYR A 143 11.05 14.73 -17.99
C TYR A 143 9.66 14.31 -18.49
N LYS A 144 8.87 13.65 -17.65
CA LYS A 144 7.48 13.27 -17.97
C LYS A 144 6.66 13.21 -16.70
N ARG A 145 5.46 13.79 -16.71
CA ARG A 145 4.50 13.72 -15.60
C ARG A 145 3.20 13.08 -16.07
N PHE A 146 2.70 12.16 -15.27
CA PHE A 146 1.40 11.54 -15.46
C PHE A 146 0.40 12.10 -14.46
N ILE A 147 -0.82 12.35 -14.94
CA ILE A 147 -1.99 12.56 -14.08
C ILE A 147 -2.90 11.37 -14.31
N ILE A 148 -3.23 10.67 -13.24
CA ILE A 148 -4.02 9.44 -13.28
C ILE A 148 -5.21 9.54 -12.34
N ASN A 149 -6.28 8.84 -12.67
CA ASN A 149 -7.27 8.46 -11.69
C ASN A 149 -7.12 6.98 -11.41
N LEU A 150 -6.95 6.63 -10.14
CA LEU A 150 -7.00 5.24 -9.66
C LEU A 150 -8.35 5.01 -8.97
N THR A 151 -9.05 3.99 -9.41
CA THR A 151 -10.30 3.56 -8.78
C THR A 151 -10.21 2.08 -8.43
N GLN A 152 -10.92 1.70 -7.38
CA GLN A 152 -11.08 0.31 -6.97
C GLN A 152 -12.55 0.07 -6.63
N ARG A 153 -13.02 -1.11 -6.98
CA ARG A 153 -14.34 -1.62 -6.63
C ARG A 153 -14.20 -3.03 -6.08
N ARG A 154 -14.66 -3.26 -4.86
CA ARG A 154 -14.79 -4.61 -4.29
C ARG A 154 -15.84 -5.41 -5.02
N MET A 155 -15.56 -6.67 -5.31
CA MET A 155 -16.56 -7.59 -5.87
C MET A 155 -17.18 -8.46 -4.78
N THR A 156 -16.47 -8.71 -3.69
CA THR A 156 -16.98 -9.40 -2.50
C THR A 156 -16.64 -8.63 -1.22
N GLY A 157 -17.37 -8.92 -0.14
CA GLY A 157 -17.24 -8.20 1.13
C GLY A 157 -17.72 -6.75 1.05
N ARG A 158 -18.72 -6.49 0.20
CA ARG A 158 -19.33 -5.16 0.04
C ARG A 158 -20.26 -4.84 1.20
N VAL A 159 -20.03 -3.77 1.94
CA VAL A 159 -20.80 -3.42 3.15
C VAL A 159 -21.39 -2.02 3.14
N TRP A 160 -20.92 -1.09 2.31
CA TRP A 160 -21.46 0.26 2.18
C TRP A 160 -22.27 0.44 0.90
N THR A 161 -21.74 -0.02 -0.24
CA THR A 161 -22.30 0.33 -1.55
C THR A 161 -23.02 -0.85 -2.18
N PRO A 162 -24.34 -0.75 -2.47
CA PRO A 162 -25.08 -1.80 -3.16
C PRO A 162 -24.40 -2.23 -4.49
N PRO A 163 -24.52 -3.50 -4.90
CA PRO A 163 -25.11 -4.60 -4.13
C PRO A 163 -24.28 -4.97 -2.89
N LEU A 164 -24.95 -5.28 -1.77
CA LEU A 164 -24.29 -5.68 -0.52
C LEU A 164 -23.89 -7.16 -0.56
N GLY A 165 -22.82 -7.52 0.15
CA GLY A 165 -22.23 -8.86 0.14
C GLY A 165 -21.31 -9.05 -1.05
N ALA A 166 -21.87 -9.16 -2.26
CA ALA A 166 -21.12 -9.37 -3.48
C ALA A 166 -21.81 -8.73 -4.71
N GLU A 167 -21.02 -8.47 -5.76
CA GLU A 167 -21.53 -8.15 -7.08
C GLU A 167 -22.04 -9.42 -7.78
N PRO A 168 -23.32 -9.48 -8.21
CA PRO A 168 -23.89 -10.67 -8.83
C PRO A 168 -23.09 -11.15 -10.04
N GLY A 169 -22.66 -12.41 -10.00
CA GLY A 169 -21.89 -13.05 -11.07
C GLY A 169 -20.38 -12.81 -11.02
N TYR A 170 -19.86 -12.20 -9.95
CA TYR A 170 -18.42 -11.98 -9.72
C TYR A 170 -18.02 -12.39 -8.29
N GLU A 171 -18.68 -13.39 -7.71
CA GLU A 171 -18.47 -13.86 -6.34
C GLU A 171 -17.11 -14.56 -6.11
N ASP A 172 -16.39 -14.86 -7.20
CA ASP A 172 -15.02 -15.40 -7.24
C ASP A 172 -13.95 -14.30 -7.29
N GLU A 173 -14.35 -13.03 -7.46
CA GLU A 173 -13.44 -11.88 -7.49
C GLU A 173 -13.37 -11.17 -6.13
N LEU A 174 -12.18 -10.69 -5.78
CA LEU A 174 -11.97 -9.90 -4.57
C LEU A 174 -12.27 -8.43 -4.85
N TYR A 175 -11.59 -7.86 -5.84
CA TYR A 175 -11.81 -6.48 -6.30
C TYR A 175 -11.29 -6.30 -7.74
N ARG A 176 -11.74 -5.21 -8.37
CA ARG A 176 -11.15 -4.69 -9.60
C ARG A 176 -10.55 -3.33 -9.37
N THR A 177 -9.45 -3.04 -10.05
CA THR A 177 -8.85 -1.70 -10.09
C THR A 177 -8.90 -1.15 -11.50
N ASN A 178 -9.09 0.16 -11.64
CA ASN A 178 -8.95 0.88 -12.89
C ASN A 178 -7.95 2.02 -12.73
N THR A 179 -7.07 2.17 -13.71
CA THR A 179 -6.18 3.33 -13.81
C THR A 179 -6.44 4.03 -15.13
N MET A 180 -6.88 5.28 -15.05
CA MET A 180 -7.16 6.12 -16.21
C MET A 180 -6.11 7.22 -16.32
N PHE A 181 -5.49 7.36 -17.48
CA PHE A 181 -4.46 8.37 -17.73
C PHE A 181 -5.09 9.62 -18.36
N PHE A 182 -4.90 10.78 -17.73
CA PHE A 182 -5.38 12.09 -18.21
C PHE A 182 -4.26 12.92 -18.83
N GLU A 183 -3.03 12.75 -18.35
CA GLU A 183 -1.82 13.37 -18.87
C GLU A 183 -0.66 12.36 -18.90
N PRO A 184 0.34 12.57 -19.77
CA PRO A 184 0.41 13.61 -20.80
C PRO A 184 -0.34 13.22 -22.09
N TYR A 185 -0.29 14.06 -23.13
CA TYR A 185 -1.09 13.91 -24.37
C TYR A 185 -0.96 12.52 -25.01
N ASP A 186 0.24 11.93 -25.01
CA ASP A 186 0.52 10.62 -25.61
C ASP A 186 -0.12 9.43 -24.86
N SER A 187 -0.47 9.64 -23.58
CA SER A 187 -1.02 8.63 -22.67
C SER A 187 -2.49 8.91 -22.35
N LYS A 188 -2.98 10.09 -22.69
CA LYS A 188 -4.33 10.55 -22.40
C LYS A 188 -5.38 9.59 -22.99
N GLY A 189 -6.27 9.11 -22.12
CA GLY A 189 -7.33 8.17 -22.44
C GLY A 189 -6.92 6.70 -22.42
N VAL A 190 -5.64 6.37 -22.13
CA VAL A 190 -5.28 4.99 -21.81
C VAL A 190 -5.97 4.60 -20.51
N ILE A 191 -6.58 3.42 -20.50
CA ILE A 191 -7.25 2.87 -19.33
C ILE A 191 -6.75 1.44 -19.13
N SER A 192 -6.26 1.10 -17.95
CA SER A 192 -5.99 -0.27 -17.55
C SER A 192 -6.96 -0.71 -16.47
N MET A 193 -7.52 -1.91 -16.63
CA MET A 193 -8.35 -2.58 -15.63
C MET A 193 -7.66 -3.87 -15.19
N ASN A 194 -7.59 -4.10 -13.88
CA ASN A 194 -7.13 -5.37 -13.31
C ASN A 194 -8.29 -6.06 -12.58
N VAL A 195 -8.33 -7.39 -12.69
CA VAL A 195 -9.24 -8.27 -11.96
C VAL A 195 -8.44 -9.10 -10.98
N ILE A 196 -8.68 -8.90 -9.69
CA ILE A 196 -8.04 -9.66 -8.61
C ILE A 196 -9.04 -10.71 -8.11
N TYR A 197 -8.64 -11.98 -8.20
CA TYR A 197 -9.46 -13.11 -7.77
C TYR A 197 -9.35 -13.36 -6.27
N ARG A 198 -10.35 -14.02 -5.71
CA ARG A 198 -10.30 -14.53 -4.34
C ARG A 198 -9.28 -15.65 -4.20
N ASP A 199 -9.23 -16.56 -5.19
CA ASP A 199 -8.19 -17.57 -5.29
C ASP A 199 -6.83 -16.88 -5.43
N GLN A 200 -6.00 -16.97 -4.39
CA GLN A 200 -4.70 -16.32 -4.34
C GLN A 200 -3.62 -17.08 -5.12
N ALA A 201 -3.91 -18.27 -5.66
CA ALA A 201 -3.06 -18.95 -6.64
C ALA A 201 -3.34 -18.45 -8.08
N ALA A 202 -4.51 -17.86 -8.33
CA ALA A 202 -4.90 -17.39 -9.64
C ALA A 202 -4.16 -16.08 -10.01
N LEU A 203 -3.58 -16.05 -11.21
CA LEU A 203 -2.96 -14.83 -11.72
C LEU A 203 -4.03 -13.79 -12.07
N PRO A 204 -3.80 -12.50 -11.78
CA PRO A 204 -4.76 -11.48 -12.12
C PRO A 204 -4.92 -11.33 -13.62
N ASP A 205 -6.15 -10.99 -14.02
CA ASP A 205 -6.45 -10.59 -15.37
C ASP A 205 -6.22 -9.09 -15.54
N ALA A 206 -5.62 -8.69 -16.66
CA ALA A 206 -5.39 -7.28 -16.96
C ALA A 206 -5.83 -6.95 -18.38
N TYR A 207 -6.55 -5.84 -18.52
CA TYR A 207 -7.06 -5.34 -19.79
C TYR A 207 -6.62 -3.90 -19.97
N VAL A 208 -6.16 -3.54 -21.16
CA VAL A 208 -5.78 -2.17 -21.51
C VAL A 208 -6.56 -1.68 -22.72
N TYR A 209 -7.19 -0.52 -22.58
CA TYR A 209 -7.72 0.24 -23.70
C TYR A 209 -6.67 1.22 -24.22
N VAL A 210 -6.39 1.16 -25.51
CA VAL A 210 -5.43 2.06 -26.18
C VAL A 210 -6.19 2.98 -27.15
N PRO A 211 -6.28 4.30 -26.88
CA PRO A 211 -7.10 5.23 -27.66
C PRO A 211 -6.77 5.27 -29.15
N VAL A 212 -5.48 5.27 -29.49
CA VAL A 212 -5.01 5.31 -30.89
C VAL A 212 -5.49 4.09 -31.67
N LEU A 213 -5.63 2.94 -31.00
CA LEU A 213 -6.10 1.69 -31.61
C LEU A 213 -7.61 1.50 -31.49
N ARG A 214 -8.28 2.26 -30.61
CA ARG A 214 -9.69 2.10 -30.23
C ARG A 214 -10.06 0.66 -29.90
N ARG A 215 -9.16 -0.03 -29.19
CA ARG A 215 -9.30 -1.46 -28.86
C ARG A 215 -8.89 -1.72 -27.44
N VAL A 216 -9.58 -2.68 -26.83
CA VAL A 216 -9.18 -3.34 -25.59
C VAL A 216 -8.31 -4.53 -25.93
N ARG A 217 -7.23 -4.72 -25.16
CA ARG A 217 -6.36 -5.88 -25.24
C ARG A 217 -6.22 -6.50 -23.86
N ARG A 218 -6.33 -7.82 -23.76
CA ARG A 218 -5.88 -8.55 -22.57
C ARG A 218 -4.35 -8.57 -22.58
N LEU A 219 -3.75 -8.22 -21.45
CA LEU A 219 -2.32 -8.36 -21.22
C LEU A 219 -2.04 -9.79 -20.75
N SER A 220 -0.93 -10.37 -21.18
CA SER A 220 -0.51 -11.66 -20.66
C SER A 220 -0.13 -11.50 -19.18
N SER A 221 -0.52 -12.45 -18.34
CA SER A 221 -0.09 -12.49 -16.94
C SER A 221 1.44 -12.58 -16.81
N SER A 222 2.15 -13.04 -17.83
CA SER A 222 3.63 -13.04 -17.88
C SER A 222 4.25 -11.65 -18.02
N GLN A 223 3.49 -10.65 -18.46
CA GLN A 223 3.94 -9.26 -18.64
C GLN A 223 3.73 -8.43 -17.37
N ARG A 224 3.35 -9.05 -16.25
CA ARG A 224 3.02 -8.35 -15.01
C ARG A 224 4.22 -7.61 -14.40
N ALA A 225 5.43 -8.10 -14.67
CA ALA A 225 6.69 -7.47 -14.27
C ALA A 225 7.18 -6.40 -15.27
N ASP A 226 6.46 -6.16 -16.38
CA ASP A 226 6.80 -5.09 -17.32
C ASP A 226 6.49 -3.72 -16.71
N ALA A 227 7.28 -2.73 -17.12
CA ALA A 227 7.13 -1.34 -16.71
C ALA A 227 5.78 -0.74 -17.18
N ILE A 228 5.06 -0.12 -16.25
CA ILE A 228 3.86 0.67 -16.57
C ILE A 228 4.30 2.01 -17.16
N GLN A 229 3.94 2.27 -18.42
CA GLN A 229 4.17 3.57 -19.08
C GLN A 229 5.63 4.06 -19.06
N GLY A 230 6.59 3.13 -19.04
CA GLY A 230 8.03 3.43 -18.97
C GLY A 230 8.51 3.92 -17.59
N SER A 231 7.73 3.70 -16.54
CA SER A 231 8.12 3.93 -15.16
C SER A 231 8.89 2.74 -14.56
N ASP A 232 9.38 2.91 -13.34
CA ASP A 232 9.94 1.82 -12.53
C ASP A 232 8.85 0.95 -11.85
N LEU A 233 7.57 1.28 -12.05
CA LEU A 233 6.44 0.56 -11.46
C LEU A 233 6.02 -0.60 -12.36
N THR A 234 5.81 -1.76 -11.75
CA THR A 234 5.14 -2.91 -12.36
C THR A 234 3.68 -2.97 -11.93
N ALA A 235 2.89 -3.85 -12.55
CA ALA A 235 1.50 -4.07 -12.14
C ALA A 235 1.38 -4.60 -10.69
N GLY A 236 2.42 -5.23 -10.16
CA GLY A 236 2.46 -5.70 -8.77
C GLY A 236 2.77 -4.61 -7.74
N ASP A 237 3.15 -3.41 -8.15
CA ASP A 237 3.51 -2.29 -7.26
C ASP A 237 2.38 -1.27 -7.07
N VAL A 238 1.30 -1.40 -7.85
CA VAL A 238 0.13 -0.55 -7.71
C VAL A 238 -0.39 -0.65 -6.28
N ASP A 239 -0.62 0.50 -5.66
CA ASP A 239 -1.05 0.60 -4.26
C ASP A 239 -0.14 -0.18 -3.30
N THR A 240 1.17 -0.10 -3.53
CA THR A 240 2.25 -0.74 -2.76
C THR A 240 2.41 -2.24 -3.01
N PHE A 241 1.32 -3.00 -3.06
CA PHE A 241 1.37 -4.46 -3.27
C PHE A 241 0.04 -4.96 -3.84
N ALA A 242 0.01 -5.23 -5.15
CA ALA A 242 -1.20 -5.65 -5.86
C ALA A 242 -1.16 -7.12 -6.34
N ASP A 243 -0.12 -7.86 -6.00
CA ASP A 243 -0.01 -9.27 -6.39
C ASP A 243 -0.86 -10.18 -5.49
N PRO A 244 -1.42 -11.28 -6.03
CA PRO A 244 -1.99 -12.35 -5.23
C PRO A 244 -0.99 -12.87 -4.21
N LEU A 245 -1.48 -13.22 -3.02
CA LEU A 245 -0.64 -13.68 -1.92
C LEU A 245 0.15 -14.95 -2.29
N GLY A 246 -0.42 -15.84 -3.11
CA GLY A 246 0.21 -17.11 -3.49
C GLY A 246 1.45 -16.97 -4.36
N MET A 247 1.68 -15.77 -4.91
CA MET A 247 2.90 -15.44 -5.66
C MET A 247 4.10 -15.12 -4.74
N TRP A 248 3.91 -15.07 -3.42
CA TRP A 248 4.92 -14.60 -2.48
C TRP A 248 4.99 -15.44 -1.19
N ASP A 249 6.19 -15.59 -0.66
CA ASP A 249 6.47 -16.06 0.70
C ASP A 249 6.59 -14.88 1.64
N PHE A 250 5.90 -14.91 2.77
CA PHE A 250 5.91 -13.82 3.74
C PHE A 250 6.60 -14.21 5.05
N ARG A 251 7.44 -13.32 5.56
CA ARG A 251 8.12 -13.45 6.84
C ARG A 251 8.01 -12.17 7.65
N LEU A 252 7.52 -12.27 8.88
CA LEU A 252 7.55 -11.15 9.82
C LEU A 252 8.99 -10.94 10.29
N LEU A 253 9.56 -9.77 10.01
CA LEU A 253 10.87 -9.37 10.51
C LEU A 253 10.77 -8.81 11.93
N GLY A 254 9.66 -8.16 12.25
CA GLY A 254 9.38 -7.62 13.56
C GLY A 254 8.15 -6.73 13.57
N THR A 255 7.73 -6.33 14.77
CA THR A 255 6.73 -5.28 14.97
C THR A 255 7.34 -4.22 15.85
N GLU A 256 7.48 -3.01 15.32
CA GLU A 256 8.20 -1.91 15.97
C GLU A 256 7.31 -0.67 16.09
N THR A 257 7.64 0.22 17.02
CA THR A 257 7.03 1.54 17.08
C THR A 257 7.87 2.50 16.25
N LEU A 258 7.32 2.99 15.13
CA LEU A 258 8.01 3.86 14.18
C LEU A 258 7.26 5.19 14.02
N LEU A 259 7.99 6.22 13.61
CA LEU A 259 7.43 7.49 13.13
C LEU A 259 7.03 7.34 11.66
N VAL A 260 5.73 7.39 11.39
CA VAL A 260 5.15 7.14 10.06
C VAL A 260 4.02 8.12 9.77
N ASN A 261 3.70 8.30 8.49
CA ASN A 261 2.56 9.10 8.07
C ASN A 261 1.32 8.20 7.91
N GLN A 262 0.20 8.56 8.54
CA GLN A 262 -1.11 7.92 8.38
C GLN A 262 -2.23 8.94 8.16
N THR A 263 -2.14 10.09 8.84
CA THR A 263 -2.97 11.26 8.57
C THR A 263 -2.16 12.36 7.91
N GLY A 264 -2.88 13.18 7.14
CA GLY A 264 -2.70 14.62 7.27
C GLY A 264 -1.26 15.12 7.08
N SER A 265 -0.58 14.68 6.02
CA SER A 265 -0.02 15.76 5.21
C SER A 265 -1.25 16.58 4.84
N PRO A 266 -1.38 17.87 5.24
CA PRO A 266 -2.31 18.72 4.50
C PRO A 266 -2.05 18.43 3.02
N PRO A 267 -3.06 18.34 2.13
CA PRO A 267 -2.74 18.44 0.72
C PRO A 267 -1.82 19.63 0.68
N SER A 268 -0.54 19.44 0.33
CA SER A 268 0.36 20.57 0.28
C SER A 268 -0.41 21.54 -0.58
N GLU A 269 -0.73 22.73 -0.07
CA GLU A 269 -1.17 23.81 -0.93
C GLU A 269 -0.01 23.93 -1.92
N GLY A 270 -0.13 23.22 -3.05
CA GLY A 270 1.04 22.85 -3.85
C GLY A 270 1.39 21.38 -4.10
N MET A 271 0.49 20.38 -3.99
CA MET A 271 0.69 19.09 -4.71
C MET A 271 0.89 19.31 -6.24
N LEU A 272 0.51 20.51 -6.70
CA LEU A 272 0.72 21.05 -8.04
C LEU A 272 1.64 22.30 -8.06
N ASP A 273 2.25 22.67 -6.92
CA ASP A 273 3.22 23.75 -6.91
C ASP A 273 4.55 23.22 -7.41
N ASN A 274 4.83 23.52 -8.68
CA ASN A 274 6.07 23.19 -9.37
C ASN A 274 7.30 23.91 -8.78
N SER A 275 7.15 24.72 -7.72
CA SER A 275 8.26 25.35 -7.00
C SER A 275 9.00 24.39 -6.06
N VAL A 276 8.36 23.30 -5.62
CA VAL A 276 8.98 22.30 -4.74
C VAL A 276 9.98 21.49 -5.56
N GLN A 277 11.26 21.77 -5.34
CA GLN A 277 12.34 21.00 -5.95
C GLN A 277 12.41 19.61 -5.33
N PRO A 278 12.55 18.55 -6.13
CA PRO A 278 12.74 17.22 -5.60
C PRO A 278 14.05 17.14 -4.79
N VAL A 279 13.98 16.53 -3.62
CA VAL A 279 15.11 16.21 -2.76
C VAL A 279 15.48 14.74 -3.02
N ALA A 280 16.69 14.52 -3.54
CA ALA A 280 17.15 13.21 -4.01
C ALA A 280 16.12 12.51 -4.95
N SER A 281 15.51 13.27 -5.85
CA SER A 281 14.47 12.80 -6.79
C SER A 281 13.10 12.47 -6.17
N TYR A 282 12.86 12.79 -4.89
CA TYR A 282 11.55 12.71 -4.23
C TYR A 282 10.99 14.11 -4.00
N TYR A 283 9.68 14.36 -4.15
CA TYR A 283 9.09 15.66 -3.79
C TYR A 283 8.94 15.74 -2.26
N PRO A 284 9.79 16.48 -1.53
CA PRO A 284 9.56 16.67 -0.11
C PRO A 284 8.32 17.56 0.08
N SER A 285 7.41 17.17 0.95
CA SER A 285 6.59 18.19 1.60
C SER A 285 7.54 19.06 2.45
N PRO A 286 7.40 20.40 2.46
CA PRO A 286 8.22 21.24 3.34
C PRO A 286 8.07 20.86 4.82
N TYR A 287 6.98 20.13 5.17
CA TYR A 287 6.83 19.44 6.46
C TYR A 287 6.03 18.16 6.25
N THR A 288 6.68 17.00 6.34
CA THR A 288 5.95 15.72 6.38
C THR A 288 5.53 15.44 7.82
N ALA A 289 4.22 15.44 8.08
CA ALA A 289 3.70 15.08 9.40
C ALA A 289 3.95 13.59 9.66
N VAL A 290 4.50 13.26 10.82
CA VAL A 290 4.70 11.86 11.24
C VAL A 290 4.17 11.65 12.65
N GLU A 291 3.63 10.47 12.90
CA GLU A 291 3.11 10.05 14.18
C GLU A 291 3.71 8.72 14.60
N SER A 292 3.77 8.51 15.92
CA SER A 292 4.28 7.26 16.50
C SER A 292 3.23 6.18 16.39
N ARG A 293 3.52 5.11 15.64
CA ARG A 293 2.60 3.98 15.43
C ARG A 293 3.31 2.64 15.50
N ARG A 294 2.57 1.61 15.88
CA ARG A 294 3.04 0.22 15.79
C ARG A 294 2.93 -0.24 14.34
N VAL A 295 4.02 -0.78 13.81
CA VAL A 295 4.18 -1.12 12.40
C VAL A 295 4.74 -2.53 12.29
N HIS A 296 4.08 -3.38 11.51
CA HIS A 296 4.58 -4.67 11.09
C HIS A 296 5.58 -4.48 9.95
N ILE A 297 6.75 -5.11 10.08
CA ILE A 297 7.79 -5.12 9.04
C ILE A 297 7.78 -6.52 8.42
N ILE A 298 7.26 -6.62 7.21
CA ILE A 298 7.00 -7.89 6.53
C ILE A 298 7.91 -8.00 5.31
N GLU A 299 8.71 -9.06 5.24
CA GLU A 299 9.47 -9.40 4.03
C GLU A 299 8.62 -10.33 3.15
N ALA A 300 8.48 -9.98 1.87
CA ALA A 300 7.85 -10.80 0.85
C ALA A 300 8.92 -11.25 -0.16
N THR A 301 9.08 -12.55 -0.35
CA THR A 301 10.01 -13.15 -1.33
C THR A 301 9.20 -13.77 -2.46
N PRO A 302 9.48 -13.47 -3.74
CA PRO A 302 8.63 -13.95 -4.82
C PRO A 302 8.84 -15.44 -5.09
N ARG A 303 7.74 -16.14 -5.39
CA ARG A 303 7.72 -17.55 -5.85
C ARG A 303 7.70 -17.67 -7.39
N TYR A 304 7.89 -16.55 -8.08
CA TYR A 304 7.86 -16.43 -9.53
C TYR A 304 9.01 -15.57 -10.03
N SER A 305 9.26 -15.60 -11.34
CA SER A 305 10.27 -14.74 -11.95
C SER A 305 9.79 -13.29 -12.00
N THR A 306 10.47 -12.40 -11.29
CA THR A 306 10.22 -10.95 -11.28
C THR A 306 11.54 -10.19 -11.18
N ILE A 307 11.49 -8.87 -11.33
CA ILE A 307 12.65 -7.98 -11.19
C ILE A 307 13.11 -7.82 -9.73
N TYR A 308 12.24 -8.16 -8.77
CA TYR A 308 12.53 -8.03 -7.34
C TYR A 308 13.09 -9.32 -6.76
N SER A 309 14.17 -9.24 -5.97
CA SER A 309 14.59 -10.39 -5.14
C SER A 309 13.71 -10.56 -3.90
N LYS A 310 13.14 -9.46 -3.41
CA LYS A 310 12.21 -9.39 -2.27
C LYS A 310 11.58 -8.01 -2.17
N LYS A 311 10.52 -7.88 -1.38
CA LYS A 311 9.93 -6.61 -0.93
C LYS A 311 9.93 -6.58 0.60
N VAL A 312 10.13 -5.43 1.22
CA VAL A 312 9.96 -5.21 2.66
C VAL A 312 8.88 -4.15 2.85
N LEU A 313 7.72 -4.61 3.32
CA LEU A 313 6.54 -3.80 3.57
C LEU A 313 6.53 -3.33 5.02
N TYR A 314 6.21 -2.06 5.21
CA TYR A 314 5.91 -1.47 6.52
C TYR A 314 4.41 -1.21 6.54
N VAL A 315 3.71 -1.91 7.42
CA VAL A 315 2.24 -1.94 7.47
C VAL A 315 1.78 -1.54 8.88
N ASP A 316 0.92 -0.54 9.01
CA ASP A 316 0.38 -0.15 10.31
C ASP A 316 -0.39 -1.31 10.96
N SER A 317 -0.15 -1.57 12.25
CA SER A 317 -0.71 -2.76 12.90
C SER A 317 -2.20 -2.67 13.21
N GLN A 318 -2.82 -1.49 13.06
CA GLN A 318 -4.23 -1.27 13.39
C GLN A 318 -5.08 -1.02 12.15
N THR A 319 -4.57 -0.26 11.18
CA THR A 319 -5.26 0.05 9.92
C THR A 319 -4.86 -0.86 8.77
N TYR A 320 -3.75 -1.59 8.90
CA TYR A 320 -3.14 -2.39 7.84
C TYR A 320 -2.79 -1.60 6.57
N ARG A 321 -2.75 -0.27 6.66
CA ARG A 321 -2.33 0.60 5.54
C ARG A 321 -0.81 0.53 5.36
N PRO A 322 -0.33 0.54 4.11
CA PRO A 322 1.10 0.69 3.85
C PRO A 322 1.55 2.07 4.32
N VAL A 323 2.66 2.12 5.05
CA VAL A 323 3.34 3.37 5.42
C VAL A 323 4.66 3.56 4.66
N ARG A 324 5.26 2.45 4.21
CA ARG A 324 6.46 2.45 3.38
C ARG A 324 6.63 1.10 2.70
N LEU A 325 7.29 1.11 1.55
CA LEU A 325 7.80 -0.06 0.87
C LEU A 325 9.28 0.12 0.55
N ARG A 326 10.04 -0.95 0.67
CA ARG A 326 11.39 -1.09 0.15
C ARG A 326 11.41 -2.31 -0.77
N VAL A 327 11.80 -2.10 -2.02
CA VAL A 327 11.99 -3.16 -3.02
C VAL A 327 13.47 -3.43 -3.27
#